data_AF-A0A2M6W134-F1
#
_entry.id   AF-A0A2M6W134-F1
#
_cell.length_a   1.000
_cell.length_b   1.000
_cell.length_c   1.000
_cell.angle_alpha   90.00
_cell.angle_beta   90.00
_cell.angle_gamma   90.00
#
_symmetry.space_group_name_H-M   'P 1'
#
loop_
_entity.id
_entity.type
_entity.pdbx_description
1 polymer ?
#
loop_
_entity_poly.entity_id
_entity_poly.type
_entity_poly.pdbx_seq_one_letter_code
_entity_poly.pdbx_strand_id
1 'polypeptide(L)'
;MITNKLKIIFGFSIPIFILHGIEEFVTHFYDIDAHDQAIFGLLSSLSNHGATFVVFQIMFWLLLIISLLLLLGSKWQFYTLAIIGVIYIYELHHVYKAIAVGGYYPGLYTALAFPVIGFLFWREWLKVKKQTI
;
A
#
# COMPACT_ATOMS: atom_id res chain seq x y z
N MET A 1 -16.67 14.58 -5.90
CA MET A 1 -15.84 14.45 -7.13
C MET A 1 -14.37 14.43 -6.73
N ILE A 2 -13.53 13.57 -7.31
CA ILE A 2 -12.10 13.46 -6.97
C ILE A 2 -11.35 14.70 -7.48
N THR A 3 -10.62 15.40 -6.61
CA THR A 3 -9.89 16.63 -6.96
C THR A 3 -8.61 16.31 -7.74
N ASN A 4 -8.17 17.24 -8.60
CA ASN A 4 -6.89 17.10 -9.31
C ASN A 4 -5.70 16.96 -8.34
N LYS A 5 -5.76 17.66 -7.20
CA LYS A 5 -4.74 17.56 -6.16
C LYS A 5 -4.65 16.14 -5.58
N LEU A 6 -5.78 15.50 -5.28
CA LEU A 6 -5.80 14.11 -4.80
C LEU A 6 -5.26 13.14 -5.86
N LYS A 7 -5.59 13.34 -7.14
CA LYS A 7 -5.03 12.57 -8.27
C LYS A 7 -3.52 12.71 -8.37
N ILE A 8 -3.00 13.93 -8.22
CA ILE A 8 -1.56 14.20 -8.26
C ILE A 8 -0.85 13.51 -7.09
N ILE A 9 -1.37 13.64 -5.87
CA ILE A 9 -0.79 12.97 -4.69
C ILE A 9 -0.76 11.45 -4.90
N PHE A 10 -1.87 10.87 -5.35
CA PHE A 10 -1.92 9.43 -5.65
C PHE A 10 -0.94 9.05 -6.77
N GLY A 11 -0.89 9.82 -7.85
CA GLY A 11 0.03 9.59 -8.97
C GLY A 11 1.50 9.62 -8.55
N PHE A 12 1.90 10.54 -7.67
CA PHE A 12 3.25 10.58 -7.10
C PHE A 12 3.54 9.42 -6.15
N SER A 13 2.52 8.87 -5.49
CA SER A 13 2.73 7.73 -4.60
C SER A 13 3.07 6.43 -5.33
N ILE A 14 2.65 6.29 -6.60
CA ILE A 14 2.92 5.09 -7.41
C ILE A 14 4.42 4.81 -7.56
N PRO A 15 5.26 5.74 -8.08
CA PRO A 15 6.69 5.48 -8.18
C PRO A 15 7.34 5.27 -6.80
N ILE A 16 6.79 5.87 -5.73
CA ILE A 16 7.32 5.70 -4.37
C ILE A 16 7.04 4.29 -3.84
N PHE A 17 5.85 3.74 -4.07
CA PHE A 17 5.57 2.33 -3.77
C PHE A 17 6.45 1.37 -4.58
N ILE A 18 6.71 1.68 -5.85
CA ILE A 18 7.62 0.86 -6.68
C ILE A 18 9.03 0.87 -6.08
N LEU A 19 9.56 2.05 -5.76
CA LEU A 19 10.86 2.18 -5.10
C LEU A 19 10.91 1.47 -3.75
N HIS A 20 9.80 1.54 -3.00
CA HIS A 20 9.68 0.88 -1.71
C HIS A 20 9.74 -0.65 -1.83
N GLY A 21 8.96 -1.24 -2.72
CA GLY A 21 9.03 -2.69 -2.98
C GLY A 21 10.40 -3.13 -3.50
N ILE A 22 11.10 -2.30 -4.27
CA ILE A 22 12.49 -2.57 -4.68
C ILE A 22 13.43 -2.58 -3.47
N GLU A 23 13.32 -1.60 -2.56
CA GLU A 23 14.13 -1.56 -1.34
C GLU A 23 13.87 -2.80 -0.47
N GLU A 24 12.60 -3.13 -0.21
CA GLU A 24 12.20 -4.31 0.57
C GLU A 24 12.76 -5.60 -0.04
N PHE A 25 12.67 -5.74 -1.36
CA PHE A 25 13.19 -6.91 -2.08
C PHE A 25 14.71 -7.01 -1.96
N VAL A 26 15.44 -5.93 -2.24
CA VAL A 26 16.92 -5.89 -2.19
C VAL A 26 17.44 -6.09 -0.77
N THR A 27 16.67 -5.70 0.24
CA THR A 27 17.06 -5.83 1.64
C THR A 27 16.46 -7.03 2.36
N HIS A 28 15.91 -8.00 1.61
CA HIS A 28 15.42 -9.27 2.12
C HIS A 28 14.36 -9.10 3.24
N PHE A 29 13.51 -8.08 3.13
CA PHE A 29 12.45 -7.80 4.11
C PHE A 29 11.57 -9.04 4.38
N TYR A 30 11.24 -9.78 3.33
CA TYR A 30 10.42 -11.00 3.36
C TYR A 30 11.03 -12.13 4.23
N ASP A 31 12.33 -12.11 4.51
CA ASP A 31 12.97 -13.13 5.36
C ASP A 31 12.85 -12.81 6.86
N ILE A 32 12.66 -11.54 7.22
CA ILE A 32 12.76 -11.07 8.62
C ILE A 32 11.44 -10.50 9.18
N ASP A 33 10.50 -10.14 8.31
CA ASP A 33 9.31 -9.43 8.74
C ASP A 33 8.18 -10.36 9.22
N ALA A 34 7.75 -10.15 10.46
CA ALA A 34 6.69 -10.96 11.07
C ALA A 34 5.31 -10.79 10.40
N HIS A 35 5.02 -9.64 9.77
CA HIS A 35 3.77 -9.46 9.02
C HIS A 35 3.82 -10.24 7.72
N ASP A 36 4.95 -10.20 7.01
CA ASP A 36 5.16 -11.00 5.80
C ASP A 36 4.99 -12.50 6.10
N GLN A 37 5.65 -12.99 7.15
CA GLN A 37 5.50 -14.37 7.62
C GLN A 37 4.06 -14.71 8.03
N ALA A 38 3.33 -13.79 8.67
CA ALA A 38 1.94 -14.02 9.07
C ALA A 38 0.98 -14.09 7.86
N ILE A 39 1.23 -13.29 6.83
CA ILE A 39 0.38 -13.19 5.63
C ILE A 39 0.70 -14.32 4.66
N PHE A 40 1.98 -14.55 4.37
CA PHE A 40 2.44 -15.46 3.33
C PHE A 40 2.98 -16.79 3.86
N GLY A 41 3.14 -16.96 5.17
CA GLY A 41 3.68 -18.19 5.76
C GLY A 41 2.88 -19.45 5.40
N LEU A 42 1.57 -19.33 5.14
CA LEU A 42 0.74 -20.44 4.65
C LEU A 42 1.17 -20.93 3.25
N LEU A 43 1.76 -20.05 2.43
CA LEU A 43 2.26 -20.38 1.10
C LEU A 43 3.59 -21.13 1.13
N SER A 44 4.30 -21.15 2.26
CA SER A 44 5.63 -21.80 2.37
C SER A 44 5.59 -23.32 2.17
N SER A 45 4.41 -23.94 2.31
CA SER A 45 4.19 -25.35 2.04
C SER A 45 4.03 -25.68 0.54
N LEU A 46 3.86 -24.67 -0.31
CA LEU A 46 3.69 -24.84 -1.75
C LEU A 46 5.04 -24.80 -2.48
N SER A 47 5.07 -25.36 -3.70
CA SER A 47 6.20 -25.10 -4.60
C SER A 47 6.24 -23.62 -5.00
N ASN A 48 7.40 -23.11 -5.40
CA ASN A 48 7.52 -21.73 -5.90
C ASN A 48 6.50 -21.41 -7.00
N HIS A 49 6.26 -22.36 -7.90
CA HIS A 49 5.24 -22.20 -8.94
C HIS A 49 3.82 -22.15 -8.37
N GLY A 50 3.51 -23.01 -7.40
CA GLY A 50 2.21 -23.02 -6.72
C GLY A 50 1.96 -21.72 -5.94
N ALA A 51 2.93 -21.26 -5.16
CA ALA A 51 2.83 -19.99 -4.43
C ALA A 51 2.63 -18.80 -5.38
N THR A 52 3.42 -18.74 -6.46
CA THR A 52 3.29 -17.69 -7.50
C THR A 52 1.91 -17.70 -8.14
N PHE A 53 1.38 -18.89 -8.47
CA PHE A 53 0.04 -19.03 -9.04
C PHE A 53 -1.05 -18.51 -8.08
N VAL A 54 -0.98 -18.87 -6.79
CA VAL A 54 -1.94 -18.40 -5.78
C VAL A 54 -1.87 -16.89 -5.60
N VAL A 55 -0.67 -16.32 -5.47
CA VAL A 55 -0.48 -14.86 -5.34
C VAL A 55 -1.05 -14.14 -6.56
N PHE A 56 -0.72 -14.61 -7.77
CA PHE A 56 -1.28 -14.06 -9.01
C PHE A 56 -2.82 -14.11 -9.01
N GLN A 57 -3.40 -15.23 -8.58
CA GLN A 57 -4.85 -15.40 -8.57
C GLN A 57 -5.54 -14.44 -7.60
N ILE A 58 -4.97 -14.24 -6.41
CA ILE A 58 -5.47 -13.27 -5.41
C ILE A 58 -5.37 -11.85 -5.95
N MET A 59 -4.22 -11.47 -6.53
CA MET A 59 -4.04 -10.16 -7.15
C MET A 59 -5.05 -9.91 -8.26
N PHE A 60 -5.30 -10.92 -9.10
CA PHE A 60 -6.29 -10.85 -10.16
C PHE A 60 -7.72 -10.66 -9.60
N TRP A 61 -8.11 -11.40 -8.56
CA TRP A 61 -9.42 -11.23 -7.92
C TRP A 61 -9.60 -9.83 -7.30
N LEU A 62 -8.57 -9.32 -6.64
CA LEU A 62 -8.58 -7.95 -6.09
C LEU A 62 -8.73 -6.92 -7.22
N LEU A 63 -8.04 -7.10 -8.33
CA LEU A 63 -8.18 -6.24 -9.51
C LEU A 63 -9.61 -6.25 -10.06
N LEU A 64 -10.27 -7.41 -10.13
CA LEU A 64 -11.66 -7.53 -10.56
C LEU A 64 -12.61 -6.78 -9.62
N ILE A 65 -12.44 -6.92 -8.30
CA ILE A 65 -13.22 -6.19 -7.30
C ILE A 65 -13.03 -4.69 -7.45
N ILE A 66 -11.78 -4.22 -7.55
CA ILE A 66 -11.47 -2.81 -7.76
C ILE A 66 -12.12 -2.30 -9.05
N SER A 67 -12.02 -3.06 -10.14
CA SER A 67 -12.61 -2.70 -11.43
C SER A 67 -14.13 -2.55 -11.34
N LEU A 68 -14.80 -3.47 -10.64
CA LEU A 68 -16.24 -3.36 -10.37
C LEU A 68 -16.56 -2.08 -9.57
N LEU A 69 -15.84 -1.80 -8.49
CA LEU A 69 -16.04 -0.58 -7.70
C LEU A 69 -15.85 0.69 -8.54
N LEU A 70 -14.90 0.71 -9.47
CA LEU A 70 -14.70 1.85 -10.37
C LEU A 70 -15.87 2.04 -11.35
N LEU A 71 -16.53 0.97 -11.78
CA LEU A 71 -17.70 0.99 -12.66
C LEU A 71 -19.00 1.42 -11.96
N LEU A 72 -19.13 1.21 -10.64
CA LEU A 72 -20.31 1.60 -9.86
C LEU A 72 -20.47 3.13 -9.68
N GLY A 73 -19.49 3.91 -10.14
CA GLY A 73 -19.57 5.37 -10.23
C GLY A 73 -18.68 6.13 -9.24
N SER A 74 -18.78 7.46 -9.29
CA SER A 74 -17.83 8.38 -8.66
C SER A 74 -17.72 8.27 -7.13
N LYS A 75 -18.81 7.88 -6.46
CA LYS A 75 -18.82 7.60 -5.00
C LYS A 75 -17.88 6.44 -4.67
N TRP A 76 -17.95 5.36 -5.42
CA TRP A 76 -17.15 4.16 -5.19
C TRP A 76 -15.69 4.38 -5.59
N GLN A 77 -15.43 5.07 -6.69
CA GLN A 77 -14.08 5.52 -7.06
C GLN A 77 -13.39 6.29 -5.91
N PHE A 78 -14.14 7.16 -5.23
CA PHE A 78 -13.62 7.91 -4.09
C PHE A 78 -13.33 7.04 -2.86
N TYR A 79 -14.16 6.03 -2.57
CA TYR A 79 -13.91 5.09 -1.48
C TYR A 79 -12.79 4.09 -1.77
N THR A 80 -12.62 3.66 -3.03
CA THR A 80 -11.48 2.85 -3.45
C THR A 80 -10.15 3.55 -3.15
N LEU A 81 -10.08 4.88 -3.33
CA LEU A 81 -8.89 5.66 -2.94
C LEU A 81 -8.60 5.60 -1.43
N ALA A 82 -9.61 5.47 -0.57
CA ALA A 82 -9.39 5.36 0.87
C ALA A 82 -8.59 4.10 1.24
N ILE A 83 -8.74 3.01 0.48
CA ILE A 83 -7.97 1.77 0.67
C ILE A 83 -6.48 2.07 0.53
N ILE A 84 -6.09 2.80 -0.52
CA ILE A 84 -4.70 3.25 -0.70
C ILE A 84 -4.24 4.13 0.47
N GLY A 85 -5.11 5.01 0.96
CA GLY A 85 -4.84 5.82 2.15
C GLY A 85 -4.48 4.98 3.38
N VAL A 86 -5.14 3.83 3.57
CA VAL A 86 -4.83 2.89 4.66
C VAL A 86 -3.46 2.25 4.45
N ILE A 87 -3.10 1.90 3.22
CA ILE A 87 -1.77 1.36 2.90
C ILE A 87 -0.68 2.36 3.30
N TYR A 88 -0.82 3.66 3.02
CA TYR A 88 0.18 4.64 3.48
C TYR A 88 0.39 4.65 5.00
N ILE A 89 -0.68 4.42 5.77
CA ILE A 89 -0.58 4.33 7.24
C ILE A 89 0.12 3.03 7.63
N TYR A 90 -0.20 1.93 6.94
CA TYR A 90 0.44 0.64 7.16
C TYR A 90 1.96 0.72 6.93
N GLU A 91 2.43 1.42 5.89
CA GLU A 91 3.86 1.58 5.62
C GLU A 91 4.63 2.36 6.71
N LEU A 92 3.94 3.04 7.63
CA LEU A 92 4.60 3.66 8.79
C LEU A 92 5.23 2.62 9.73
N HIS A 93 4.88 1.35 9.60
CA HIS A 93 5.44 0.30 10.44
C HIS A 93 6.97 0.15 10.26
N HIS A 94 7.52 0.42 9.06
CA HIS A 94 8.97 0.41 8.84
C HIS A 94 9.69 1.48 9.69
N VAL A 95 9.08 2.66 9.81
CA VAL A 95 9.61 3.76 10.64
C VAL A 95 9.59 3.38 12.10
N TYR A 96 8.46 2.83 12.58
CA TYR A 96 8.35 2.34 13.95
C TYR A 96 9.37 1.23 14.25
N LYS A 97 9.53 0.25 13.36
CA LYS A 97 10.48 -0.86 13.55
C LYS A 97 11.92 -0.37 13.53
N ALA A 98 12.28 0.56 12.67
CA ALA A 98 13.60 1.20 12.66
C ALA A 98 13.93 1.87 14.01
N ILE A 99 12.96 2.59 14.60
CA ILE A 99 13.13 3.19 15.93
C ILE A 99 13.33 2.09 16.99
N ALA A 100 12.53 1.02 16.95
CA ALA A 100 12.60 -0.07 17.92
C ALA A 100 13.94 -0.82 17.89
N VAL A 101 14.52 -1.04 16.70
CA VAL A 101 15.83 -1.70 16.54
C VAL A 101 17.01 -0.73 16.68
N GLY A 102 16.76 0.57 16.81
CA GLY A 102 17.80 1.59 16.96
C GLY A 102 18.64 1.82 15.70
N GLY A 103 18.10 1.52 14.51
CA GLY A 103 18.88 1.51 13.27
C GLY A 103 18.04 1.29 12.02
N TYR A 104 18.71 0.93 10.93
CA TYR A 104 18.05 0.63 9.67
C TYR A 104 17.13 -0.60 9.79
N TYR A 105 15.94 -0.50 9.21
CA TYR A 105 15.02 -1.62 9.01
C TYR A 105 14.69 -1.71 7.51
N PRO A 106 14.67 -2.90 6.88
CA PRO A 106 14.34 -3.06 5.47
C PRO A 106 13.09 -2.28 5.03
N GLY A 107 13.20 -1.49 3.96
CA GLY A 107 12.13 -0.61 3.46
C GLY A 107 12.11 0.79 4.10
N LEU A 108 12.96 1.10 5.07
CA LEU A 108 12.93 2.36 5.81
C LEU A 108 13.13 3.59 4.92
N TYR A 109 14.14 3.62 4.04
CA TYR A 109 14.55 4.87 3.38
C TYR A 109 13.44 5.44 2.52
N THR A 110 12.80 4.58 1.73
CA THR A 110 11.64 4.95 0.92
C THR A 110 10.38 5.14 1.77
N ALA A 111 10.22 4.39 2.87
CA ALA A 111 9.07 4.55 3.76
C ALA A 111 8.98 5.93 4.43
N LEU A 112 10.10 6.65 4.58
CA LEU A 112 10.13 8.02 5.11
C LEU A 112 9.28 9.01 4.30
N ALA A 113 8.94 8.70 3.04
CA ALA A 113 8.07 9.53 2.23
C ALA A 113 6.56 9.36 2.58
N PHE A 114 6.15 8.18 3.07
CA PHE A 114 4.75 7.87 3.34
C PHE A 114 4.09 8.71 4.45
N PRO A 115 4.76 9.13 5.55
CA PRO A 115 4.16 10.07 6.50
C PRO A 115 3.67 11.37 5.83
N VAL A 116 4.48 11.93 4.93
CA VAL A 116 4.15 13.18 4.23
C VAL A 116 3.05 12.94 3.21
N ILE A 117 3.17 11.89 2.38
CA ILE A 117 2.19 11.55 1.34
C ILE A 117 0.85 11.19 1.98
N GLY A 118 0.86 10.32 2.98
CA GLY A 118 -0.31 9.89 3.73
C GLY A 118 -1.02 11.06 4.38
N PHE A 119 -0.29 11.97 5.05
CA PHE A 119 -0.88 13.18 5.62
C PHE A 119 -1.55 14.06 4.54
N LEU A 120 -0.83 14.35 3.45
CA LEU A 120 -1.35 15.19 2.36
C LEU A 120 -2.58 14.55 1.70
N PHE A 121 -2.54 13.23 1.50
CA PHE A 121 -3.60 12.43 0.93
C PHE A 121 -4.85 12.46 1.80
N TRP A 122 -4.74 12.06 3.08
CA TRP A 122 -5.88 12.01 4.00
C TRP A 122 -6.48 13.39 4.25
N ARG A 123 -5.66 14.44 4.33
CA ARG A 123 -6.14 15.83 4.44
C ARG A 123 -7.02 16.20 3.24
N GLU A 124 -6.57 15.90 2.03
CA GLU A 124 -7.32 16.22 0.81
C GLU A 124 -8.58 15.33 0.67
N TRP A 125 -8.46 14.03 0.97
CA TRP A 125 -9.58 13.09 0.95
C TRP A 125 -10.68 13.49 1.94
N LEU A 126 -10.34 13.78 3.20
CA LEU A 126 -11.29 14.21 4.22
C LEU A 126 -11.95 15.55 3.88
N LYS A 127 -11.23 16.47 3.24
CA LYS A 127 -11.79 17.72 2.75
C LYS A 127 -12.90 17.47 1.72
N VAL A 128 -12.67 16.58 0.75
CA VAL A 128 -13.67 16.21 -0.27
C VAL A 128 -14.87 15.50 0.38
N LYS A 129 -14.63 14.59 1.33
CA LYS A 129 -15.70 13.88 2.04
C LYS A 129 -16.65 14.86 2.73
N LYS A 130 -16.12 15.85 3.46
CA LYS A 130 -16.91 16.86 4.18
C LYS A 130 -17.77 17.74 3.26
N GLN A 131 -17.41 17.88 1.99
CA GLN A 131 -18.15 18.68 1.01
C GLN A 131 -19.24 17.88 0.28
N THR A 132 -19.26 16.54 0.44
CA THR A 132 -20.17 15.63 -0.26
C THR A 132 -21.24 15.06 0.67
N ILE A 133 -21.14 15.32 1.98
CA ILE A 133 -22.14 15.05 3.02
C ILE A 133 -22.79 16.38 3.38
#